data_AF-A0A941IM55-F1
#
_entry.id   AF-A0A941IM55-F1
#
_cell.length_a   1.000
_cell.length_b   1.000
_cell.length_c   1.000
_cell.angle_alpha   90.00
_cell.angle_beta   90.00
_cell.angle_gamma   90.00
#
_symmetry.space_group_name_H-M   'P 1'
#
loop_
_entity.id
_entity.type
_entity.pdbx_description
1 polymer ?
#
loop_
_entity_poly.entity_id
_entity_poly.type
_entity_poly.pdbx_seq_one_letter_code
_entity_poly.pdbx_strand_id
1 'polypeptide(L)'
;MQTKNDCAAYAQSVKSGGDGAQSPAGTLPADAHPVSLLECVQAEQDVAGEGEWQVVNTVRSTGSVDGFVNALRSAYVRPPQSSPTESIACTAIGYVQQWIVLVDGDGTAYRIAIPFWGVCPAPDPAVLKALAAVKTTIASTERIRQTLSAGAQSSGCDQQFAEVAFVYAQVNSSGTSAPFFSGTNSVKTFRVCFYKLAGAYDKIKPAGEFESAATISGGQAALVYDGLKSAPVAAGKNCAAPATEYATLFANADSGNWSVVELGGCRLAAPGSGPDRQAPSSVIQALLAAKK
;
A
#
# COMPACT_ATOMS: atom_id res chain seq x y z
N MET A 1 14.79 -21.55 22.19
CA MET A 1 15.56 -20.36 21.76
C MET A 1 15.53 -20.15 20.23
N GLN A 2 15.17 -21.17 19.44
CA GLN A 2 15.00 -21.10 17.97
C GLN A 2 13.86 -20.17 17.49
N THR A 3 12.74 -20.10 18.21
CA THR A 3 11.49 -19.47 17.74
C THR A 3 11.49 -17.94 17.66
N LYS A 4 12.48 -17.25 18.26
CA LYS A 4 12.67 -15.81 18.03
C LYS A 4 13.25 -15.52 16.64
N ASN A 5 13.93 -16.50 16.04
CA ASN A 5 14.60 -16.31 14.76
C ASN A 5 13.64 -16.43 13.57
N ASP A 6 12.49 -17.09 13.73
CA ASP A 6 11.60 -17.37 12.60
C ASP A 6 10.81 -16.13 12.14
N CYS A 7 10.24 -15.34 13.05
CA CYS A 7 9.63 -14.06 12.65
C CYS A 7 10.65 -12.98 12.31
N ALA A 8 11.87 -13.03 12.84
CA ALA A 8 12.94 -12.13 12.45
C ALA A 8 13.41 -12.43 11.01
N ALA A 9 13.56 -13.71 10.65
CA ALA A 9 13.84 -14.13 9.28
C ALA A 9 12.69 -13.77 8.33
N TYR A 10 11.43 -13.95 8.77
CA TYR A 10 10.27 -13.45 8.04
C TYR A 10 10.33 -11.94 7.81
N ALA A 11 10.54 -11.17 8.87
CA ALA A 11 10.67 -9.71 8.81
C ALA A 11 11.79 -9.27 7.85
N GLN A 12 12.94 -9.95 7.87
CA GLN A 12 14.05 -9.72 6.94
C GLN A 12 13.65 -9.99 5.49
N SER A 13 12.94 -11.09 5.21
CA SER A 13 12.46 -11.37 3.85
C SER A 13 11.44 -10.35 3.36
N VAL A 14 10.54 -9.87 4.22
CA VAL A 14 9.62 -8.77 3.89
C VAL A 14 10.39 -7.47 3.62
N LYS A 15 11.42 -7.16 4.41
CA LYS A 15 12.31 -6.00 4.18
C LYS A 15 12.99 -6.05 2.80
N SER A 16 13.37 -7.25 2.34
CA SER A 16 13.97 -7.44 1.02
C SER A 16 12.98 -7.42 -0.15
N GLY A 17 11.69 -7.15 0.11
CA GLY A 17 10.65 -7.14 -0.93
C GLY A 17 10.22 -8.54 -1.39
N GLY A 18 10.59 -9.58 -0.64
CA GLY A 18 10.07 -10.94 -0.86
C GLY A 18 8.82 -11.21 -0.04
N ASP A 19 8.02 -12.19 -0.45
CA ASP A 19 6.74 -12.57 0.18
C ASP A 19 6.87 -13.25 1.56
N GLY A 20 8.00 -13.08 2.25
CA GLY A 20 8.37 -13.94 3.38
C GLY A 20 9.12 -15.19 2.92
N ALA A 21 10.22 -15.57 3.56
CA ALA A 21 11.04 -16.72 3.15
C ALA A 21 10.23 -18.01 2.89
N GLN A 22 10.34 -18.57 1.69
CA GLN A 22 9.63 -19.79 1.30
C GLN A 22 10.30 -21.06 1.85
N SER A 23 10.27 -21.30 3.17
CA SER A 23 10.36 -22.68 3.64
C SER A 23 9.02 -23.36 3.31
N PRO A 24 8.96 -24.50 2.60
CA PRO A 24 7.67 -25.09 2.24
C PRO A 24 6.85 -25.35 3.49
N ALA A 25 5.70 -24.68 3.59
CA ALA A 25 4.73 -24.94 4.65
C ALA A 25 4.19 -26.36 4.43
N GLY A 26 4.23 -27.17 5.49
CA GLY A 26 3.91 -28.59 5.41
C GLY A 26 2.60 -28.95 6.09
N THR A 27 2.30 -30.24 6.09
CA THR A 27 1.32 -30.83 7.00
C THR A 27 1.93 -30.98 8.39
N LEU A 28 1.08 -31.05 9.41
CA LEU A 28 1.51 -31.36 10.76
C LEU A 28 1.72 -32.88 10.90
N PRO A 29 2.89 -33.37 11.37
CA PRO A 29 3.09 -34.79 11.64
C PRO A 29 2.07 -35.36 12.63
N ALA A 30 1.76 -36.65 12.49
CA ALA A 30 0.75 -37.31 13.31
C ALA A 30 1.14 -37.40 14.80
N ASP A 31 2.44 -37.53 15.06
CA ASP A 31 3.08 -37.63 16.36
C ASP A 31 3.46 -36.28 16.99
N ALA A 32 3.30 -35.17 16.26
CA ALA A 32 3.54 -33.84 16.82
C ALA A 32 2.57 -33.55 17.98
N HIS A 33 3.02 -32.90 19.03
CA HIS A 33 2.15 -32.48 20.14
C HIS A 33 2.32 -30.99 20.43
N PRO A 34 1.79 -30.10 19.57
CA PRO A 34 2.02 -28.68 19.71
C PRO A 34 1.37 -28.13 20.98
N VAL A 35 2.14 -27.40 21.76
CA VAL A 35 1.69 -26.73 22.99
C VAL A 35 1.63 -25.21 22.84
N SER A 36 2.25 -24.68 21.77
CA SER A 36 2.24 -23.25 21.47
C SER A 36 2.09 -23.00 19.98
N LEU A 37 1.59 -21.81 19.68
CA LEU A 37 1.45 -21.28 18.33
C LEU A 37 2.17 -19.93 18.26
N LEU A 38 2.83 -19.70 17.14
CA LEU A 38 3.50 -18.45 16.79
C LEU A 38 3.02 -18.01 15.40
N GLU A 39 2.62 -16.75 15.28
CA GLU A 39 2.30 -16.13 14.00
C GLU A 39 3.19 -14.93 13.73
N CYS A 40 3.53 -14.73 12.47
CA CYS A 40 4.16 -13.50 12.01
C CYS A 40 3.12 -12.71 11.20
N VAL A 41 2.64 -11.61 11.78
CA VAL A 41 1.53 -10.81 11.22
C VAL A 41 2.09 -9.48 10.74
N GLN A 42 1.91 -9.17 9.46
CA GLN A 42 2.15 -7.83 8.94
C GLN A 42 1.00 -6.91 9.33
N ALA A 43 1.32 -5.70 9.78
CA ALA A 43 0.34 -4.68 10.09
C ALA A 43 0.90 -3.29 9.75
N GLU A 44 -0.01 -2.34 9.56
CA GLU A 44 0.32 -0.91 9.61
C GLU A 44 0.05 -0.41 11.04
N GLN A 45 0.98 0.38 11.56
CA GLN A 45 0.91 0.89 12.91
C GLN A 45 1.35 2.34 12.98
N ASP A 46 0.46 3.19 13.50
CA ASP A 46 0.79 4.55 13.89
C ASP A 46 1.77 4.55 15.08
N VAL A 47 2.86 5.29 14.90
CA VAL A 47 3.86 5.55 15.92
C VAL A 47 3.86 7.04 16.23
N ALA A 48 3.51 7.38 17.47
CA ALA A 48 3.39 8.76 17.91
C ALA A 48 4.66 9.58 17.59
N GLY A 49 4.49 10.62 16.77
CA GLY A 49 5.57 11.52 16.34
C GLY A 49 6.47 10.98 15.23
N GLU A 50 6.32 9.72 14.82
CA GLU A 50 7.15 9.08 13.80
C GLU A 50 6.36 8.65 12.55
N GLY A 51 5.05 8.89 12.52
CA GLY A 51 4.19 8.53 11.39
C GLY A 51 3.73 7.07 11.44
N GLU A 52 3.31 6.55 10.29
CA GLU A 52 2.85 5.17 10.14
C GLU A 52 3.98 4.26 9.64
N TRP A 53 4.04 3.07 10.21
CA TRP A 53 5.03 2.06 9.88
C TRP A 53 4.36 0.75 9.50
N GLN A 54 4.88 0.11 8.45
CA GLN A 54 4.70 -1.32 8.27
C GLN A 54 5.53 -2.05 9.31
N VAL A 55 4.89 -2.92 10.07
CA VAL A 55 5.51 -3.72 11.13
C VAL A 55 5.23 -5.20 10.93
N VAL A 56 6.09 -6.03 11.52
CA VAL A 56 5.83 -7.46 11.72
C VAL A 56 5.66 -7.71 13.21
N ASN A 57 4.46 -8.12 13.60
CA ASN A 57 4.15 -8.56 14.94
C ASN A 57 4.44 -10.06 15.06
N THR A 58 5.26 -10.43 16.04
CA THR A 58 5.36 -11.80 16.51
C THR A 58 4.23 -12.03 17.52
N VAL A 59 3.24 -12.78 17.11
CA VAL A 59 2.08 -13.14 17.93
C VAL A 59 2.32 -14.53 18.51
N ARG A 60 1.99 -14.72 19.78
CA ARG A 60 2.13 -16.03 20.47
C ARG A 60 0.85 -16.41 21.16
N SER A 61 0.55 -17.71 21.17
CA SER A 61 -0.55 -18.23 21.98
C SER A 61 -0.27 -18.03 23.47
N THR A 62 -1.32 -17.67 24.21
CA THR A 62 -1.33 -17.55 25.68
C THR A 62 -2.21 -18.61 26.33
N GLY A 63 -2.88 -19.44 25.53
CA GLY A 63 -3.69 -20.57 25.97
C GLY A 63 -3.44 -21.82 25.11
N SER A 64 -4.28 -22.84 25.34
CA SER A 64 -4.23 -24.09 24.58
C SER A 64 -4.45 -23.85 23.08
N VAL A 65 -3.75 -24.63 22.27
CA VAL A 65 -3.83 -24.67 20.80
C VAL A 65 -4.54 -25.94 20.30
N ASP A 66 -5.05 -26.79 21.19
CA ASP A 66 -5.55 -28.12 20.87
C ASP A 66 -6.72 -28.09 19.87
N GLY A 67 -7.63 -27.12 20.05
CA GLY A 67 -8.76 -26.94 19.13
C GLY A 67 -8.31 -26.67 17.70
N PHE A 68 -7.26 -25.85 17.54
CA PHE A 68 -6.67 -25.55 16.24
C PHE A 68 -5.92 -26.75 15.65
N VAL A 69 -5.09 -27.43 16.46
CA VAL A 69 -4.37 -28.65 16.06
C VAL A 69 -5.34 -29.74 15.59
N ASN A 70 -6.44 -29.95 16.32
CA ASN A 70 -7.45 -30.94 15.98
C ASN A 70 -8.19 -30.60 14.68
N ALA A 71 -8.50 -29.32 14.45
CA ALA A 71 -9.10 -28.86 13.20
C ALA A 71 -8.15 -29.07 12.01
N LEU A 72 -6.87 -28.73 12.15
CA LEU A 72 -5.84 -28.95 11.13
C LEU A 72 -5.74 -30.42 10.74
N ARG A 73 -5.61 -31.31 11.74
CA ARG A 73 -5.52 -32.76 11.51
C ARG A 73 -6.75 -33.29 10.78
N SER A 74 -7.94 -32.90 11.25
CA SER A 74 -9.19 -33.29 10.61
C SER A 74 -9.26 -32.81 9.16
N ALA A 75 -8.76 -31.62 8.88
CA ALA A 75 -8.75 -31.05 7.54
C ALA A 75 -7.76 -31.74 6.60
N TYR A 76 -6.55 -32.09 7.07
CA TYR A 76 -5.52 -32.75 6.26
C TYR A 76 -5.89 -34.17 5.81
N VAL A 77 -6.74 -34.88 6.56
CA VAL A 77 -7.16 -36.25 6.23
C VAL A 77 -8.41 -36.31 5.34
N ARG A 78 -9.02 -35.17 5.01
CA ARG A 78 -10.21 -35.17 4.14
C ARG A 78 -9.81 -35.60 2.71
N PRO A 79 -10.54 -36.56 2.11
CA PRO A 79 -10.29 -36.97 0.74
C PRO A 79 -10.58 -35.78 -0.19
N PRO A 80 -9.83 -35.57 -1.29
CA PRO A 80 -10.09 -34.46 -2.21
C PRO A 80 -11.54 -34.47 -2.72
N GLN A 81 -12.14 -33.28 -2.84
CA GLN A 81 -13.48 -33.17 -3.40
C GLN A 81 -13.47 -33.57 -4.87
N SER A 82 -14.46 -34.37 -5.30
CA SER A 82 -14.62 -34.76 -6.69
C SER A 82 -14.80 -33.52 -7.57
N SER A 83 -14.12 -33.49 -8.71
CA SER A 83 -14.34 -32.48 -9.74
C SER A 83 -15.82 -32.49 -10.16
N PRO A 84 -16.47 -31.32 -10.26
CA PRO A 84 -17.85 -31.24 -10.70
C PRO A 84 -17.94 -31.65 -12.18
N THR A 85 -19.06 -32.26 -12.54
CA THR A 85 -19.35 -32.69 -13.92
C THR A 85 -19.82 -31.55 -14.82
N GLU A 86 -20.18 -30.41 -14.22
CA GLU A 86 -20.66 -29.22 -14.91
C GLU A 86 -19.65 -28.08 -14.78
N SER A 87 -19.70 -27.12 -15.71
CA SER A 87 -18.89 -25.90 -15.63
C SER A 87 -19.31 -25.07 -14.43
N ILE A 88 -18.35 -24.77 -13.56
CA ILE A 88 -18.53 -23.93 -12.39
C ILE A 88 -17.69 -22.66 -12.53
N ALA A 89 -18.26 -21.52 -12.11
CA ALA A 89 -17.55 -20.24 -12.05
C ALA A 89 -17.18 -19.94 -10.60
N CYS A 90 -15.88 -19.88 -10.32
CA CYS A 90 -15.36 -19.49 -9.00
C CYS A 90 -15.14 -17.99 -8.92
N THR A 91 -15.38 -17.42 -7.74
CA THR A 91 -14.97 -16.04 -7.45
C THR A 91 -13.44 -15.96 -7.47
N ALA A 92 -12.89 -14.95 -8.16
CA ALA A 92 -11.46 -14.66 -8.17
C ALA A 92 -11.06 -13.95 -6.87
N ILE A 93 -10.84 -14.73 -5.79
CA ILE A 93 -10.43 -14.22 -4.47
C ILE A 93 -8.95 -14.52 -4.26
N GLY A 94 -8.15 -13.49 -3.95
CA GLY A 94 -6.78 -13.64 -3.50
C GLY A 94 -6.74 -13.90 -1.99
N TYR A 95 -6.16 -15.03 -1.57
CA TYR A 95 -5.95 -15.34 -0.15
C TYR A 95 -4.49 -15.13 0.23
N VAL A 96 -4.25 -14.29 1.24
CA VAL A 96 -2.92 -14.12 1.83
C VAL A 96 -2.66 -15.30 2.77
N GLN A 97 -1.60 -16.07 2.52
CA GLN A 97 -1.25 -17.18 3.40
C GLN A 97 -0.64 -16.67 4.70
N GLN A 98 -1.25 -17.06 5.82
CA GLN A 98 -0.76 -16.72 7.14
C GLN A 98 0.54 -17.48 7.45
N TRP A 99 1.49 -16.80 8.07
CA TRP A 99 2.72 -17.42 8.51
C TRP A 99 2.56 -17.99 9.92
N ILE A 100 2.26 -19.28 10.02
CA ILE A 100 1.96 -19.95 11.28
C ILE A 100 2.99 -21.04 11.57
N VAL A 101 3.49 -21.04 12.80
CA VAL A 101 4.39 -22.05 13.34
C VAL A 101 3.75 -22.67 14.59
N LEU A 102 3.63 -23.99 14.60
CA LEU A 102 3.25 -24.77 15.77
C LEU A 102 4.52 -25.28 16.46
N VAL A 103 4.55 -25.22 17.79
CA VAL A 103 5.73 -25.58 18.59
C VAL A 103 5.36 -26.61 19.63
N ASP A 104 6.09 -27.73 19.63
CA ASP A 104 5.95 -28.82 20.59
C ASP A 104 6.61 -28.49 21.94
N GLY A 105 6.32 -29.30 22.95
CA GLY A 105 6.84 -29.12 24.31
C GLY A 105 8.36 -29.24 24.42
N ASP A 106 9.00 -29.94 23.49
CA ASP A 106 10.46 -30.06 23.37
C ASP A 106 11.11 -28.89 22.60
N GLY A 107 10.29 -27.98 22.06
CA GLY A 107 10.72 -26.84 21.26
C GLY A 107 10.85 -27.09 19.76
N THR A 108 10.47 -28.28 19.27
CA THR A 108 10.40 -28.57 17.83
C THR A 108 9.33 -27.70 17.17
N ALA A 109 9.67 -27.08 16.04
CA ALA A 109 8.83 -26.10 15.36
C ALA A 109 8.40 -26.57 13.97
N TYR A 110 7.11 -26.43 13.67
CA TYR A 110 6.48 -26.85 12.42
C TYR A 110 5.82 -25.66 11.73
N ARG A 111 6.34 -25.26 10.57
CA ARG A 111 5.65 -24.30 9.70
C ARG A 111 4.49 -25.00 9.00
N ILE A 112 3.26 -24.61 9.30
CA ILE A 112 2.05 -25.28 8.78
C ILE A 112 1.38 -24.47 7.68
N ALA A 113 0.82 -25.17 6.71
CA ALA A 113 -0.05 -24.59 5.68
C ALA A 113 -1.51 -24.77 6.08
N ILE A 114 -2.32 -23.72 5.99
CA ILE A 114 -3.78 -23.85 6.14
C ILE A 114 -4.32 -24.64 4.94
N PRO A 115 -5.01 -25.77 5.16
CA PRO A 115 -5.59 -26.56 4.07
C PRO A 115 -6.58 -25.74 3.25
N PHE A 116 -6.53 -25.89 1.93
CA PHE A 116 -7.57 -25.40 1.04
C PHE A 116 -8.56 -26.53 0.76
N TRP A 117 -9.83 -26.19 0.63
CA TRP A 117 -10.90 -27.15 0.41
C TRP A 117 -11.95 -26.58 -0.55
N GLY A 118 -12.68 -27.47 -1.22
CA GLY A 118 -13.79 -27.09 -2.09
C GLY A 118 -13.46 -27.14 -3.57
N VAL A 119 -14.52 -27.18 -4.39
CA VAL A 119 -14.48 -27.05 -5.85
C VAL A 119 -13.95 -25.69 -6.30
N CYS A 120 -14.20 -24.65 -5.50
CA CYS A 120 -13.53 -23.36 -5.58
C CYS A 120 -12.60 -23.27 -4.36
N PRO A 121 -11.32 -23.69 -4.48
CA PRO A 121 -10.45 -23.85 -3.32
C PRO A 121 -10.36 -22.56 -2.51
N ALA A 122 -10.78 -22.64 -1.25
CA ALA A 122 -10.65 -21.60 -0.25
C ALA A 122 -10.02 -22.19 1.02
N PRO A 123 -9.36 -21.37 1.87
CA PRO A 123 -8.86 -21.85 3.15
C PRO A 123 -9.99 -22.48 3.96
N ASP A 124 -9.70 -23.61 4.62
CA ASP A 124 -10.72 -24.35 5.32
C ASP A 124 -11.38 -23.51 6.44
N PRO A 125 -12.72 -23.31 6.39
CA PRO A 125 -13.39 -22.42 7.33
C PRO A 125 -13.39 -22.94 8.77
N ALA A 126 -13.35 -24.26 8.98
CA ALA A 126 -13.29 -24.83 10.32
C ALA A 126 -11.89 -24.63 10.94
N VAL A 127 -10.83 -24.78 10.13
CA VAL A 127 -9.46 -24.46 10.54
C VAL A 127 -9.31 -22.98 10.85
N LEU A 128 -9.79 -22.08 9.98
CA LEU A 128 -9.74 -20.63 10.23
C LEU A 128 -10.51 -20.23 11.50
N LYS A 129 -11.69 -20.81 11.71
CA LYS A 129 -12.48 -20.58 12.92
C LYS A 129 -11.73 -21.05 14.18
N ALA A 130 -11.07 -22.20 14.11
CA ALA A 130 -10.31 -22.74 15.24
C ALA A 130 -9.05 -21.89 15.51
N LEU A 131 -8.38 -21.39 14.47
CA LEU A 131 -7.26 -20.46 14.61
C LEU A 131 -7.68 -19.16 15.31
N ALA A 132 -8.78 -18.55 14.86
CA ALA A 132 -9.30 -17.32 15.45
C ALA A 132 -9.73 -17.47 16.93
N ALA A 133 -9.99 -18.71 17.39
CA ALA A 133 -10.32 -19.00 18.78
C ALA A 133 -9.09 -19.16 19.68
N VAL A 134 -7.89 -19.29 19.13
CA VAL A 134 -6.65 -19.36 19.92
C VAL A 134 -6.42 -18.02 20.60
N LYS A 135 -6.32 -18.03 21.93
CA LYS A 135 -5.96 -16.82 22.68
C LYS A 135 -4.51 -16.47 22.40
N THR A 136 -4.26 -15.23 21.97
CA THR A 136 -2.92 -14.77 21.59
C THR A 136 -2.56 -13.44 22.25
N THR A 137 -1.27 -13.11 22.22
CA THR A 137 -0.74 -11.79 22.56
C THR A 137 0.38 -11.43 21.59
N ILE A 138 0.58 -10.13 21.37
CA ILE A 138 1.78 -9.64 20.68
C ILE A 138 2.96 -9.80 21.64
N ALA A 139 3.94 -10.61 21.26
CA ALA A 139 5.16 -10.85 22.02
C ALA A 139 6.29 -9.87 21.66
N SER A 140 6.33 -9.42 20.41
CA SER A 140 7.25 -8.40 19.93
C SER A 140 6.76 -7.79 18.62
N THR A 141 7.22 -6.57 18.33
CA THR A 141 6.95 -5.83 17.11
C THR A 141 8.27 -5.40 16.48
N GLU A 142 8.48 -5.72 15.21
CA GLU A 142 9.63 -5.27 14.43
C GLU A 142 9.17 -4.28 13.36
N ARG A 143 9.78 -3.08 13.33
CA ARG A 143 9.54 -2.10 12.26
C ARG A 143 10.24 -2.56 10.98
N ILE A 144 9.50 -2.55 9.88
CA ILE A 144 9.98 -2.97 8.57
C ILE A 144 10.40 -1.74 7.76
N ARG A 145 9.44 -0.86 7.49
CA ARG A 145 9.65 0.39 6.75
C ARG A 145 8.56 1.38 7.14
N GLN A 146 8.87 2.66 7.03
CA GLN A 146 7.87 3.72 7.19
C GLN A 146 6.97 3.73 5.95
N THR A 147 5.66 3.69 6.15
CA THR A 147 4.65 3.79 5.09
C THR A 147 4.11 5.20 4.96
N LEU A 148 4.12 5.96 6.06
CA LEU A 148 3.74 7.37 6.09
C LEU A 148 4.64 8.15 7.05
N SER A 149 5.35 9.16 6.54
CA SER A 149 6.12 10.05 7.42
C SER A 149 5.20 10.90 8.30
N ALA A 150 5.69 11.31 9.48
CA ALA A 150 4.93 12.22 10.36
C ALA A 150 4.55 13.53 9.64
N GLY A 151 5.41 14.03 8.76
CA GLY A 151 5.15 15.22 7.94
C GLY A 151 4.01 15.00 6.94
N ALA A 152 4.03 13.88 6.20
CA ALA A 152 2.98 13.52 5.26
C ALA A 152 1.63 13.33 5.99
N GLN A 153 1.62 12.56 7.08
CA GLN A 153 0.45 12.28 7.89
C GLN A 153 -0.19 13.55 8.46
N SER A 154 0.60 14.40 9.12
CA SER A 154 0.09 15.65 9.71
C SER A 154 -0.38 16.67 8.68
N SER A 155 0.12 16.56 7.45
CA SER A 155 -0.31 17.41 6.33
C SER A 155 -1.53 16.87 5.59
N GLY A 156 -1.92 15.61 5.82
CA GLY A 156 -2.95 14.91 5.03
C GLY A 156 -2.49 14.64 3.59
N CYS A 157 -1.19 14.44 3.39
CA CYS A 157 -0.57 14.07 2.12
C CYS A 157 -0.20 12.59 2.15
N ASP A 158 -0.23 11.93 0.99
CA ASP A 158 0.31 10.58 0.86
C ASP A 158 1.83 10.60 0.91
N GLN A 159 2.46 9.54 1.42
CA GLN A 159 3.93 9.40 1.45
C GLN A 159 4.53 9.33 0.05
N GLN A 160 3.84 8.63 -0.86
CA GLN A 160 4.23 8.52 -2.26
C GLN A 160 3.04 8.91 -3.11
N PHE A 161 3.30 9.62 -4.20
CA PHE A 161 2.26 9.94 -5.18
C PHE A 161 2.82 9.75 -6.59
N ALA A 162 2.02 9.27 -7.53
CA ALA A 162 2.50 9.10 -8.91
C ALA A 162 2.70 10.46 -9.61
N GLU A 163 3.75 10.60 -10.41
CA GLU A 163 3.91 11.72 -11.35
C GLU A 163 2.95 11.50 -12.52
N VAL A 164 1.66 11.76 -12.26
CA VAL A 164 0.60 11.40 -13.21
C VAL A 164 0.59 12.29 -14.45
N ALA A 165 1.22 13.46 -14.43
CA ALA A 165 1.32 14.33 -15.61
C ALA A 165 2.20 13.69 -16.68
N PHE A 166 3.33 13.10 -16.30
CA PHE A 166 4.15 12.29 -17.18
C PHE A 166 3.42 11.03 -17.62
N VAL A 167 2.78 10.31 -16.70
CA VAL A 167 2.03 9.09 -17.05
C VAL A 167 0.94 9.37 -18.08
N TYR A 168 0.19 10.46 -17.92
CA TYR A 168 -0.87 10.85 -18.85
C TYR A 168 -0.31 11.35 -20.19
N ALA A 169 0.81 12.06 -20.18
CA ALA A 169 1.50 12.44 -21.39
C ALA A 169 1.96 11.22 -22.23
N GLN A 170 2.27 10.06 -21.62
CA GLN A 170 2.66 8.87 -22.36
C GLN A 170 1.50 8.16 -23.06
N VAL A 171 0.28 8.26 -22.53
CA VAL A 171 -0.88 7.49 -23.04
C VAL A 171 -1.67 8.21 -24.13
N ASN A 172 -1.20 9.37 -24.62
CA ASN A 172 -1.83 10.16 -25.70
C ASN A 172 -3.36 10.25 -25.53
N SER A 173 -3.81 10.78 -24.38
CA SER A 173 -5.23 10.95 -24.09
C SER A 173 -5.87 11.95 -25.07
N SER A 174 -6.46 11.43 -26.14
CA SER A 174 -7.34 12.20 -27.02
C SER A 174 -8.69 12.37 -26.32
N GLY A 175 -9.11 13.62 -26.07
CA GLY A 175 -10.36 13.88 -25.36
C GLY A 175 -10.54 15.34 -24.93
N THR A 176 -11.74 15.66 -24.48
CA THR A 176 -12.03 16.98 -23.88
C THR A 176 -11.30 17.12 -22.56
N SER A 177 -10.56 18.22 -22.37
CA SER A 177 -9.88 18.53 -21.11
C SER A 177 -10.92 18.69 -20.00
N ALA A 178 -10.81 17.87 -18.96
CA ALA A 178 -11.57 18.08 -17.74
C ALA A 178 -11.12 19.39 -17.07
N PRO A 179 -12.00 20.06 -16.32
CA PRO A 179 -11.56 21.14 -15.45
C PRO A 179 -10.61 20.58 -14.37
N PHE A 180 -9.55 21.32 -14.06
CA PHE A 180 -8.63 20.96 -12.96
C PHE A 180 -9.34 20.77 -11.61
N PHE A 181 -10.39 21.56 -11.37
CA PHE A 181 -11.14 21.55 -10.13
C PHE A 181 -12.63 21.70 -10.42
N SER A 182 -13.47 20.89 -9.77
CA SER A 182 -14.92 21.02 -9.90
C SER A 182 -15.40 22.26 -9.12
N GLY A 183 -16.11 23.18 -9.77
CA GLY A 183 -16.74 24.33 -9.14
C GLY A 183 -16.23 25.69 -9.64
N THR A 184 -17.01 26.74 -9.38
CA THR A 184 -16.60 28.14 -9.56
C THR A 184 -15.41 28.47 -8.66
N ASN A 185 -14.67 29.55 -8.94
CA ASN A 185 -13.43 30.02 -8.26
C ASN A 185 -13.62 30.41 -6.77
N SER A 186 -14.42 29.65 -6.03
CA SER A 186 -14.56 29.70 -4.58
C SER A 186 -13.52 28.84 -3.88
N VAL A 187 -12.48 28.35 -4.58
CA VAL A 187 -11.37 27.63 -3.96
C VAL A 187 -10.59 28.63 -3.10
N LYS A 188 -10.93 28.68 -1.82
CA LYS A 188 -10.31 29.61 -0.87
C LYS A 188 -8.91 29.14 -0.46
N THR A 189 -8.63 27.85 -0.63
CA THR A 189 -7.43 27.21 -0.09
C THR A 189 -7.09 25.95 -0.86
N PHE A 190 -5.80 25.75 -1.16
CA PHE A 190 -5.28 24.47 -1.59
C PHE A 190 -4.37 23.89 -0.52
N ARG A 191 -4.54 22.59 -0.25
CA ARG A 191 -3.46 21.77 0.30
C ARG A 191 -2.55 21.40 -0.86
N VAL A 192 -1.26 21.67 -0.72
CA VAL A 192 -0.24 21.35 -1.70
C VAL A 192 0.74 20.36 -1.08
N CYS A 193 0.92 19.21 -1.72
CA CYS A 193 1.91 18.22 -1.30
C CYS A 193 3.01 18.16 -2.36
N PHE A 194 4.25 18.41 -1.93
CA PHE A 194 5.43 18.42 -2.79
C PHE A 194 6.12 17.07 -2.76
N TYR A 195 6.46 16.58 -3.93
CA TYR A 195 7.08 15.27 -4.12
C TYR A 195 8.38 15.38 -4.90
N LYS A 196 9.31 14.48 -4.57
CA LYS A 196 10.60 14.36 -5.25
C LYS A 196 10.79 12.94 -5.78
N LEU A 197 11.05 12.84 -7.08
CA LEU A 197 11.33 11.57 -7.72
C LEU A 197 12.78 11.16 -7.44
N ALA A 198 12.99 9.95 -6.93
CA ALA A 198 14.32 9.38 -6.78
C ALA A 198 14.95 9.11 -8.16
N GLY A 199 16.29 9.11 -8.25
CA GLY A 199 17.00 8.90 -9.52
C GLY A 199 16.75 7.54 -10.18
N ALA A 200 16.43 6.50 -9.39
CA ALA A 200 15.97 5.21 -9.87
C ALA A 200 14.45 5.11 -9.63
N TYR A 201 13.65 5.38 -10.66
CA TYR A 201 12.19 5.34 -10.61
C TYR A 201 11.62 4.26 -11.54
N ASP A 202 10.40 3.80 -11.24
CA ASP A 202 9.63 2.96 -12.16
C ASP A 202 9.32 3.79 -13.43
N LYS A 203 9.79 3.31 -14.58
CA LYS A 203 9.61 3.98 -15.87
C LYS A 203 8.16 3.95 -16.37
N ILE A 204 7.32 3.07 -15.81
CA ILE A 204 5.92 2.91 -16.18
C ILE A 204 5.04 3.82 -15.32
N LYS A 205 5.28 3.85 -14.01
CA LYS A 205 4.53 4.68 -13.05
C LYS A 205 5.50 5.34 -12.06
N PRO A 206 6.23 6.39 -12.48
CA PRO A 206 7.13 7.10 -11.57
C PRO A 206 6.34 7.63 -10.39
N ALA A 207 6.80 7.33 -9.18
CA ALA A 207 6.23 7.85 -7.94
C ALA A 207 7.34 8.48 -7.10
N GLY A 208 7.12 9.73 -6.71
CA GLY A 208 8.00 10.51 -5.88
C GLY A 208 7.64 10.39 -4.42
N GLU A 209 8.63 10.63 -3.57
CA GLU A 209 8.51 10.65 -2.13
C GLU A 209 8.07 12.03 -1.65
N PHE A 210 7.23 12.05 -0.62
CA PHE A 210 6.80 13.26 0.06
C PHE A 210 8.01 14.03 0.59
N GLU A 211 8.10 15.31 0.25
CA GLU A 211 9.18 16.20 0.66
C GLU A 211 8.67 17.23 1.68
N SER A 212 7.59 17.93 1.35
CA SER A 212 6.95 18.89 2.24
C SER A 212 5.50 19.16 1.81
N ALA A 213 4.78 19.91 2.65
CA ALA A 213 3.44 20.39 2.32
C ALA A 213 3.31 21.87 2.60
N ALA A 214 2.36 22.50 1.90
CA ALA A 214 1.97 23.86 2.15
C ALA A 214 0.45 24.03 2.04
N THR A 215 -0.04 25.08 2.68
CA THR A 215 -1.39 25.58 2.46
C THR A 215 -1.28 26.93 1.76
N ILE A 216 -1.80 27.02 0.54
CA ILE A 216 -1.90 28.30 -0.19
C ILE A 216 -3.34 28.80 -0.11
N SER A 217 -3.51 30.09 0.13
CA SER A 217 -4.84 30.72 0.31
C SER A 217 -4.89 32.12 -0.31
N GLY A 218 -6.07 32.71 -0.36
CA GLY A 218 -6.27 34.09 -0.82
C GLY A 218 -5.78 34.32 -2.25
N GLY A 219 -5.07 35.44 -2.47
CA GLY A 219 -4.61 35.84 -3.81
C GLY A 219 -3.69 34.82 -4.48
N GLN A 220 -2.88 34.08 -3.71
CA GLN A 220 -2.00 33.04 -4.25
C GLN A 220 -2.79 31.82 -4.73
N ALA A 221 -3.83 31.41 -3.99
CA ALA A 221 -4.74 30.35 -4.43
C ALA A 221 -5.51 30.76 -5.70
N ALA A 222 -6.04 31.99 -5.74
CA ALA A 222 -6.72 32.52 -6.93
C ALA A 222 -5.80 32.53 -8.17
N LEU A 223 -4.55 32.98 -8.01
CA LEU A 223 -3.54 32.97 -9.07
C LEU A 223 -3.28 31.56 -9.61
N VAL A 224 -3.13 30.58 -8.72
CA VAL A 224 -2.90 29.18 -9.11
C VAL A 224 -4.13 28.62 -9.84
N TYR A 225 -5.33 28.83 -9.30
CA TYR A 225 -6.57 28.37 -9.91
C TYR A 225 -6.77 28.97 -11.31
N ASP A 226 -6.71 30.30 -11.44
CA ASP A 226 -6.95 30.99 -12.71
C ASP A 226 -5.85 30.67 -13.73
N GLY A 227 -4.60 30.57 -13.28
CA GLY A 227 -3.47 30.17 -14.11
C GLY A 227 -3.67 28.78 -14.72
N LEU A 228 -3.99 27.78 -13.90
CA LEU A 228 -4.25 26.41 -14.39
C LEU A 228 -5.50 26.34 -15.26
N LYS A 229 -6.57 27.07 -14.92
CA LYS A 229 -7.81 27.13 -15.71
C LYS A 229 -7.57 27.68 -17.12
N SER A 230 -6.74 28.71 -17.25
CA SER A 230 -6.39 29.34 -18.52
C SER A 230 -5.23 28.68 -19.28
N ALA A 231 -4.55 27.71 -18.64
CA ALA A 231 -3.39 27.05 -19.22
C ALA A 231 -3.77 26.40 -20.56
N PRO A 232 -2.97 26.60 -21.63
CA PRO A 232 -3.22 25.95 -22.90
C PRO A 232 -2.93 24.45 -22.79
N VAL A 233 -3.56 23.65 -23.65
CA VAL A 233 -3.18 22.25 -23.85
C VAL A 233 -1.69 22.20 -24.19
N ALA A 234 -0.95 21.27 -23.58
CA ALA A 234 0.47 21.13 -23.83
C ALA A 234 0.71 20.74 -25.30
N ALA A 235 1.20 21.68 -26.11
CA ALA A 235 1.44 21.46 -27.53
C ALA A 235 2.77 20.72 -27.74
N GLY A 236 2.71 19.47 -28.16
CA GLY A 236 3.79 18.84 -28.94
C GLY A 236 5.04 18.36 -28.20
N LYS A 237 4.95 17.81 -26.98
CA LYS A 237 6.10 17.06 -26.42
C LYS A 237 5.66 15.82 -25.64
N ASN A 238 6.13 14.66 -26.10
CA ASN A 238 6.40 13.54 -25.21
C ASN A 238 7.54 14.01 -24.30
N CYS A 239 7.23 14.38 -23.06
CA CYS A 239 8.28 14.61 -22.08
C CYS A 239 9.10 13.32 -22.00
N ALA A 240 10.37 13.42 -22.39
CA ALA A 240 11.23 12.24 -22.54
C ALA A 240 11.56 11.61 -21.18
N ALA A 241 11.41 12.38 -20.10
CA ALA A 241 11.57 11.96 -18.73
C ALA A 241 10.54 12.69 -17.84
N PRO A 242 10.11 12.08 -16.73
CA PRO A 242 9.26 12.73 -15.73
C PRO A 242 10.00 13.89 -15.06
N ALA A 243 9.26 14.86 -14.55
CA ALA A 243 9.83 15.86 -13.66
C ALA A 243 10.36 15.21 -12.37
N THR A 244 11.54 15.66 -11.92
CA THR A 244 12.13 15.20 -10.65
C THR A 244 11.47 15.83 -9.43
N GLU A 245 10.73 16.92 -9.62
CA GLU A 245 9.98 17.62 -8.58
C GLU A 245 8.63 18.06 -9.14
N TYR A 246 7.58 17.80 -8.38
CA TYR A 246 6.20 18.12 -8.75
C TYR A 246 5.37 18.32 -7.48
N ALA A 247 4.17 18.89 -7.66
CA ALA A 247 3.23 19.12 -6.59
C ALA A 247 1.87 18.52 -6.94
N THR A 248 1.22 17.93 -5.96
CA THR A 248 -0.23 17.67 -6.00
C THR A 248 -0.95 18.83 -5.32
N LEU A 249 -2.09 19.22 -5.87
CA LEU A 249 -2.93 20.27 -5.32
C LEU A 249 -4.31 19.69 -5.08
N PHE A 250 -4.80 19.77 -3.85
CA PHE A 250 -6.15 19.36 -3.46
C PHE A 250 -7.00 20.61 -3.22
N ALA A 251 -8.03 20.79 -4.03
CA ALA A 251 -8.94 21.94 -3.93
C ALA A 251 -9.96 21.69 -2.81
N ASN A 252 -9.79 22.37 -1.67
CA ASN A 252 -10.44 22.01 -0.41
C ASN A 252 -9.95 20.64 0.10
N ALA A 253 -9.71 20.51 1.41
CA ALA A 253 -8.95 19.38 1.98
C ALA A 253 -9.53 17.98 1.69
N ASP A 254 -10.81 17.87 1.32
CA ASP A 254 -11.56 16.61 1.31
C ASP A 254 -12.24 16.28 -0.04
N SER A 255 -12.05 17.08 -1.09
CA SER A 255 -12.99 17.06 -2.22
C SER A 255 -12.71 16.00 -3.31
N GLY A 256 -11.71 15.14 -3.16
CA GLY A 256 -11.28 14.19 -4.20
C GLY A 256 -10.81 14.84 -5.51
N ASN A 257 -10.88 16.17 -5.64
CA ASN A 257 -10.42 16.94 -6.79
C ASN A 257 -8.96 17.29 -6.55
N TRP A 258 -8.10 16.69 -7.35
CA TRP A 258 -6.69 16.94 -7.29
C TRP A 258 -6.12 17.21 -8.68
N SER A 259 -5.01 17.92 -8.69
CA SER A 259 -4.21 18.11 -9.90
C SER A 259 -2.74 17.90 -9.59
N VAL A 260 -1.97 17.41 -10.56
CA VAL A 260 -0.51 17.38 -10.48
C VAL A 260 0.08 18.47 -11.34
N VAL A 261 1.11 19.15 -10.84
CA VAL A 261 1.87 20.18 -11.56
C VAL A 261 3.36 19.89 -11.42
N GLU A 262 4.03 19.68 -12.54
CA GLU A 262 5.48 19.56 -12.59
C GLU A 262 6.14 20.91 -12.24
N LEU A 263 7.06 20.92 -11.28
CA LEU A 263 7.78 22.15 -10.86
C LEU A 263 9.08 22.37 -11.66
N GLY A 264 9.59 21.30 -12.26
CA GLY A 264 10.70 21.30 -13.20
C GLY A 264 10.31 20.67 -14.53
N GLY A 265 11.31 20.22 -15.29
CA GLY A 265 11.08 19.44 -16.51
C GLY A 265 10.25 20.19 -17.56
N CYS A 266 9.18 19.54 -18.03
CA CYS A 266 8.29 20.07 -19.04
C CYS A 266 7.24 21.04 -18.51
N ARG A 267 7.04 21.11 -17.18
CA ARG A 267 6.01 21.92 -16.52
C ARG A 267 4.60 21.55 -16.99
N LEU A 268 4.32 20.26 -17.10
CA LEU A 268 2.99 19.74 -17.34
C LEU A 268 2.09 19.94 -16.11
N ALA A 269 0.80 20.08 -16.36
CA ALA A 269 -0.24 20.10 -15.35
C ALA A 269 -1.38 19.15 -15.73
N ALA A 270 -1.64 18.16 -14.89
CA ALA A 270 -2.65 17.12 -15.08
C ALA A 270 -3.94 17.44 -14.30
N PRO A 271 -5.09 17.62 -14.97
CA PRO A 271 -6.38 17.87 -14.33
C PRO A 271 -7.08 16.59 -13.80
N GLY A 272 -6.34 15.50 -13.60
CA GLY A 272 -6.88 14.19 -13.18
C GLY A 272 -7.56 13.38 -14.30
N SER A 273 -7.99 14.01 -15.40
CA SER A 273 -8.46 13.33 -16.62
C SER A 273 -8.41 14.22 -17.87
N GLY A 274 -8.22 13.61 -19.05
CA GLY A 274 -8.08 14.33 -20.32
C GLY A 274 -6.63 14.75 -20.63
N PRO A 275 -6.42 15.63 -21.63
CA PRO A 275 -5.08 16.08 -21.99
C PRO A 275 -4.46 17.02 -20.95
N ASP A 276 -3.16 16.83 -20.72
CA ASP A 276 -2.35 17.70 -19.87
C ASP A 276 -2.23 19.12 -20.44
N ARG A 277 -1.98 20.08 -19.54
CA ARG A 277 -1.83 21.49 -19.88
C ARG A 277 -0.41 21.97 -19.58
N GLN A 278 -0.01 23.05 -20.24
CA GLN A 278 1.25 23.71 -19.96
C GLN A 278 1.10 24.64 -18.76
N ALA A 279 1.68 24.27 -17.61
CA ALA A 279 1.63 25.10 -16.40
C ALA A 279 2.30 26.47 -16.65
N PRO A 280 1.61 27.59 -16.39
CA PRO A 280 2.21 28.91 -16.51
C PRO A 280 3.35 29.13 -15.52
N SER A 281 4.38 29.89 -15.91
CA SER A 281 5.51 30.22 -15.03
C SER A 281 5.09 30.86 -13.70
N SER A 282 4.00 31.65 -13.71
CA SER A 282 3.44 32.26 -12.50
C SER A 282 2.91 31.22 -11.51
N VAL A 283 2.28 30.14 -12.00
CA VAL A 283 1.83 29.03 -11.16
C VAL A 283 3.03 28.30 -10.57
N ILE A 284 4.05 28.00 -11.39
CA ILE A 284 5.27 27.32 -10.91
C ILE A 284 5.96 28.14 -9.83
N GLN A 285 6.13 29.46 -10.04
CA GLN A 285 6.73 30.35 -9.06
C GLN A 285 5.92 30.42 -7.76
N ALA A 286 4.59 30.47 -7.84
CA ALA A 286 3.72 30.48 -6.67
C ALA A 286 3.85 29.18 -5.86
N LEU A 287 3.98 28.03 -6.52
CA LEU A 287 4.16 26.74 -5.85
C LEU A 287 5.56 26.62 -5.23
N LEU A 288 6.62 27.01 -5.95
CA LEU A 288 7.98 27.01 -5.44
C LEU A 288 8.15 27.96 -4.24
N ALA A 289 7.48 29.12 -4.24
CA ALA A 289 7.49 30.04 -3.11
C ALA A 289 6.75 29.49 -1.87
N ALA A 290 5.81 28.56 -2.06
CA ALA A 290 5.10 27.89 -0.97
C ALA A 290 5.86 26.68 -0.41
N LYS A 291 6.70 26.04 -1.22
CA LYS A 291 7.56 24.92 -0.82
C LYS A 291 8.57 25.39 0.24
N LYS A 292 8.41 24.92 1.47
CA LYS A 292 9.34 25.15 2.59
C LYS A 292 10.24 23.96 2.78
#